data_AF-A0A852AY69-F1
#
_entry.id   AF-A0A852AY69-F1
#
_cell.length_a   1.000
_cell.length_b   1.000
_cell.length_c   1.000
_cell.angle_alpha   90.00
_cell.angle_beta   90.00
_cell.angle_gamma   90.00
#
_symmetry.space_group_name_H-M   'P 1'
#
loop_
_entity.id
_entity.type
_entity.pdbx_description
1 polymer ?
#
loop_
_entity_poly.entity_id
_entity_poly.type
_entity_poly.pdbx_seq_one_letter_code
_entity_poly.pdbx_strand_id
1 'polypeptide(L)'
;VCSTWGNFHFKTFDGDIFYFPGVCNYIFASNCKSSYEDFNIQIRRAMVENATVITHVIMKLEGVVLELTPSSVLLDDQLYVPTLFPVSSLSQYPFPSSDLTLLPSSGRAQVLPEVELDKKYANQTCGLCGDFNGIPVSNEFISGSKLTPIQFGNRQKMDGPTEQCDDPIPPTSPMNCSREFASICETVLTSKAFTSCNMLVNVQDYIETCIQDLCHCDSSMADFCMCNTFAEYSRQCAHAGGQPLNWRTSDLC
;
A
#
# COMPACT_ATOMS: atom_id res chain seq x y z
N VAL A 1 -3.03 -2.46 -10.60
CA VAL A 1 -3.37 -2.02 -9.24
C VAL A 1 -2.13 -2.13 -8.35
N CYS A 2 -1.76 -1.05 -7.67
CA CYS A 2 -0.72 -1.01 -6.64
C CYS A 2 -1.37 -0.78 -5.28
N SER A 3 -0.82 -1.36 -4.21
CA SER A 3 -1.39 -1.19 -2.87
C SER A 3 -0.35 -1.16 -1.77
N THR A 4 -0.76 -0.67 -0.60
CA THR A 4 0.05 -0.66 0.61
C THR A 4 -0.82 -0.84 1.84
N TRP A 5 -0.40 -1.71 2.76
CA TRP A 5 -1.20 -2.11 3.92
C TRP A 5 -0.30 -2.49 5.09
N GLY A 6 -0.93 -2.88 6.20
CA GLY A 6 -0.27 -3.53 7.33
C GLY A 6 1.00 -2.84 7.81
N ASN A 7 1.95 -3.65 8.26
CA ASN A 7 3.24 -3.19 8.75
C ASN A 7 4.22 -2.98 7.59
N PHE A 8 4.10 -1.85 6.90
CA PHE A 8 5.02 -1.43 5.82
C PHE A 8 5.11 -2.38 4.61
N HIS A 9 4.00 -3.04 4.27
CA HIS A 9 3.90 -3.83 3.06
C HIS A 9 3.43 -3.01 1.86
N PHE A 10 4.00 -3.32 0.71
CA PHE A 10 3.72 -2.71 -0.58
C PHE A 10 3.56 -3.81 -1.63
N LYS A 11 2.68 -3.57 -2.60
CA LYS A 11 2.52 -4.39 -3.80
C LYS A 11 2.63 -3.51 -5.03
N THR A 12 3.55 -3.84 -5.94
CA THR A 12 3.71 -3.12 -7.22
C THR A 12 2.52 -3.33 -8.15
N PHE A 13 2.43 -2.54 -9.23
CA PHE A 13 1.42 -2.75 -10.27
C PHE A 13 1.50 -4.13 -10.92
N ASP A 14 2.71 -4.70 -10.98
CA ASP A 14 3.03 -5.98 -11.63
C ASP A 14 3.03 -7.16 -10.66
N GLY A 15 2.77 -6.89 -9.36
CA GLY A 15 2.42 -7.90 -8.36
C GLY A 15 3.50 -8.24 -7.34
N ASP A 16 4.67 -7.61 -7.39
CA ASP A 16 5.72 -7.83 -6.40
C ASP A 16 5.31 -7.31 -5.03
N ILE A 17 5.21 -8.21 -4.04
CA ILE A 17 4.97 -7.85 -2.63
C ILE A 17 6.30 -7.73 -1.90
N PHE A 18 6.50 -6.61 -1.21
CA PHE A 18 7.73 -6.36 -0.46
C PHE A 18 7.49 -5.58 0.82
N TYR A 19 8.44 -5.72 1.75
CA TYR A 19 8.47 -5.00 3.02
C TYR A 19 9.49 -3.86 2.96
N PHE A 20 9.05 -2.64 3.29
CA PHE A 20 9.89 -1.44 3.29
C PHE A 20 9.53 -0.48 4.43
N PRO A 21 10.23 -0.55 5.59
CA PRO A 21 9.89 0.21 6.79
C PRO A 21 10.44 1.65 6.78
N GLY A 22 10.34 2.33 5.64
CA GLY A 22 10.73 3.73 5.52
C GLY A 22 9.71 4.67 6.16
N VAL A 23 10.19 5.63 6.96
CA VAL A 23 9.34 6.63 7.66
C VAL A 23 9.49 8.06 7.10
N CYS A 24 10.31 8.21 6.07
CA CYS A 24 10.47 9.44 5.30
C CYS A 24 9.29 9.64 4.34
N ASN A 25 9.36 10.72 3.57
CA ASN A 25 8.49 10.91 2.42
C ASN A 25 9.02 10.11 1.22
N TYR A 26 8.15 9.34 0.57
CA TYR A 26 8.50 8.52 -0.59
C TYR A 26 7.48 8.71 -1.71
N ILE A 27 7.96 8.61 -2.95
CA ILE A 27 7.10 8.53 -4.13
C ILE A 27 6.42 7.15 -4.12
N PHE A 28 5.11 7.13 -3.89
CA PHE A 28 4.31 5.92 -3.99
C PHE A 28 4.13 5.53 -5.46
N ALA A 29 3.60 6.47 -6.28
CA ALA A 29 3.49 6.32 -7.73
C ALA A 29 3.58 7.70 -8.41
N SER A 30 4.28 7.79 -9.53
CA SER A 30 4.35 9.01 -10.35
C SER A 30 4.44 8.66 -11.84
N ASN A 31 3.92 9.53 -12.70
CA ASN A 31 4.19 9.51 -14.15
C ASN A 31 5.50 10.26 -14.44
N CYS A 32 6.59 9.53 -14.64
CA CYS A 32 7.93 10.11 -14.67
C CYS A 32 8.73 9.81 -15.95
N LYS A 33 8.17 9.03 -16.89
CA LYS A 33 8.80 8.77 -18.19
C LYS A 33 8.09 9.51 -19.34
N SER A 34 7.07 10.30 -19.05
CA SER A 34 6.45 11.25 -19.96
C SER A 34 7.14 12.62 -19.90
N SER A 35 6.94 13.44 -20.94
CA SER A 35 7.37 14.85 -20.93
C SER A 35 6.60 15.71 -19.93
N TYR A 36 5.43 15.25 -19.50
CA TYR A 36 4.59 15.91 -18.50
C TYR A 36 4.24 14.92 -17.39
N GLU A 37 4.36 15.37 -16.14
CA GLU A 37 3.98 14.60 -14.96
C GLU A 37 2.48 14.76 -14.72
N ASP A 38 1.68 13.85 -15.28
CA ASP A 38 0.22 13.83 -15.08
C ASP A 38 -0.16 13.70 -13.60
N PHE A 39 0.59 12.86 -12.87
CA PHE A 39 0.36 12.64 -11.46
C PHE A 39 1.65 12.37 -10.68
N ASN A 40 1.63 12.76 -9.41
CA ASN A 40 2.64 12.43 -8.41
C ASN A 40 1.93 12.13 -7.08
N ILE A 41 2.10 10.92 -6.56
CA ILE A 41 1.51 10.46 -5.31
C ILE A 41 2.66 10.13 -4.36
N GLN A 42 2.67 10.80 -3.23
CA GLN A 42 3.67 10.65 -2.18
C GLN A 42 3.01 10.13 -0.91
N ILE A 43 3.76 9.33 -0.16
CA ILE A 43 3.30 8.72 1.08
C ILE A 43 4.35 8.88 2.17
N ARG A 44 3.88 9.19 3.37
CA ARG A 44 4.66 9.16 4.60
C ARG A 44 3.98 8.23 5.60
N ARG A 45 4.77 7.32 6.16
CA ARG A 45 4.36 6.41 7.22
C ARG A 45 5.09 6.72 8.52
N ALA A 46 4.49 6.36 9.65
CA ALA A 46 5.12 6.41 10.96
C ALA A 46 4.64 5.24 11.83
N MET A 47 5.42 4.95 12.87
CA MET A 47 4.98 4.09 13.97
C MET A 47 4.42 4.99 15.07
N VAL A 48 3.13 4.84 15.38
CA VAL A 48 2.43 5.57 16.45
C VAL A 48 1.80 4.54 17.37
N GLU A 49 2.15 4.57 18.66
CA GLU A 49 1.63 3.61 19.66
C GLU A 49 1.72 2.15 19.20
N ASN A 50 2.88 1.76 18.65
CA ASN A 50 3.15 0.42 18.10
C ASN A 50 2.28 0.00 16.89
N ALA A 51 1.53 0.93 16.30
CA ALA A 51 0.79 0.73 15.06
C ALA A 51 1.46 1.49 13.90
N THR A 52 1.56 0.83 12.75
CA THR A 52 1.99 1.49 11.50
C THR A 52 0.83 2.25 10.91
N VAL A 53 1.01 3.56 10.74
CA VAL A 53 -0.01 4.47 10.21
C VAL A 53 0.53 5.30 9.06
N ILE A 54 -0.36 5.68 8.14
CA ILE A 54 -0.07 6.67 7.10
C ILE A 54 -0.33 8.04 7.71
N THR A 55 0.71 8.86 7.84
CA THR A 55 0.62 10.19 8.47
C THR A 55 0.34 11.28 7.46
N HIS A 56 0.86 11.15 6.24
CA HIS A 56 0.64 12.11 5.17
C HIS A 56 0.54 11.39 3.82
N VAL A 57 -0.39 11.85 2.98
CA VAL A 57 -0.44 11.54 1.56
C VAL A 57 -0.51 12.86 0.81
N ILE A 58 0.35 13.04 -0.18
CA ILE A 58 0.33 14.21 -1.07
C ILE A 58 0.07 13.71 -2.47
N MET A 59 -0.95 14.25 -3.12
CA MET A 59 -1.31 13.94 -4.50
C MET A 59 -1.31 15.23 -5.31
N LYS A 60 -0.48 15.25 -6.34
CA LYS A 60 -0.52 16.27 -7.38
C LYS A 60 -1.10 15.62 -8.62
N LEU A 61 -2.29 16.06 -9.04
CA LEU A 61 -3.05 15.51 -10.17
C LEU A 61 -3.34 16.63 -11.16
N GLU A 62 -2.67 16.62 -12.31
CA GLU A 62 -2.84 17.62 -13.39
C GLU A 62 -2.82 19.10 -12.90
N GLY A 63 -2.02 19.38 -11.87
CA GLY A 63 -1.85 20.71 -11.29
C GLY A 63 -2.69 21.00 -10.05
N VAL A 64 -3.66 20.14 -9.70
CA VAL A 64 -4.39 20.20 -8.42
C VAL A 64 -3.56 19.50 -7.34
N VAL A 65 -3.44 20.11 -6.17
CA VAL A 65 -2.71 19.54 -5.02
C VAL A 65 -3.69 19.18 -3.91
N LEU A 66 -3.66 17.91 -3.53
CA LEU A 66 -4.44 17.33 -2.46
C LEU A 66 -3.49 16.76 -1.39
N GLU A 67 -3.61 17.25 -0.16
CA GLU A 67 -2.88 16.73 0.98
C GLU A 67 -3.84 16.11 1.99
N LEU A 68 -3.52 14.91 2.42
CA LEU A 68 -4.34 14.15 3.36
C LEU A 68 -3.52 13.85 4.59
N THR A 69 -4.11 14.13 5.75
CA THR A 69 -3.61 13.71 7.06
C THR A 69 -4.74 13.00 7.81
N PRO A 70 -4.46 12.28 8.92
CA PRO A 70 -5.50 11.66 9.73
C PRO A 70 -6.58 12.64 10.22
N SER A 71 -6.27 13.95 10.30
CA SER A 71 -7.16 14.97 10.86
C SER A 71 -7.60 16.04 9.87
N SER A 72 -7.06 16.07 8.65
CA SER A 72 -7.37 17.12 7.66
C SER A 72 -7.27 16.64 6.22
N VAL A 73 -8.06 17.30 5.36
CA VAL A 73 -7.93 17.23 3.91
C VAL A 73 -7.68 18.65 3.42
N LEU A 74 -6.56 18.89 2.72
CA LEU A 74 -6.23 20.17 2.11
C LEU A 74 -6.33 20.02 0.59
N LEU A 75 -7.10 20.88 -0.06
CA LEU A 75 -7.24 20.91 -1.52
C LEU A 75 -6.99 22.32 -2.02
N ASP A 76 -5.92 22.52 -2.81
CA ASP A 76 -5.50 23.84 -3.32
C ASP A 76 -5.58 24.93 -2.23
N ASP A 77 -4.90 24.68 -1.09
CA ASP A 77 -4.86 25.53 0.10
C ASP A 77 -6.19 25.71 0.87
N GLN A 78 -7.27 25.03 0.48
CA GLN A 78 -8.52 25.01 1.25
C GLN A 78 -8.60 23.80 2.19
N LEU A 79 -8.82 24.09 3.48
CA LEU A 79 -8.85 23.09 4.54
C LEU A 79 -10.26 22.54 4.78
N TYR A 80 -10.39 21.22 4.77
CA TYR A 80 -11.60 20.47 5.05
C TYR A 80 -11.39 19.52 6.23
N VAL A 81 -12.43 19.35 7.05
CA VAL A 81 -12.45 18.34 8.12
C VAL A 81 -12.84 16.99 7.51
N PRO A 82 -12.13 15.89 7.82
CA PRO A 82 -12.33 14.63 7.10
C PRO A 82 -13.73 14.01 7.25
N THR A 83 -14.43 14.27 8.36
CA THR A 83 -15.83 13.83 8.57
C THR A 83 -16.83 14.62 7.72
N LEU A 84 -16.43 15.80 7.24
CA LEU A 84 -17.24 16.69 6.41
C LEU A 84 -16.81 16.65 4.94
N PHE A 85 -15.82 15.83 4.59
CA PHE A 85 -15.33 15.68 3.23
C PHE A 85 -15.94 14.39 2.63
N PRO A 86 -17.00 14.49 1.81
CA PRO A 86 -17.54 13.30 1.16
C PRO A 86 -16.44 12.76 0.23
N VAL A 87 -16.05 11.49 0.38
CA VAL A 87 -15.12 10.82 -0.55
C VAL A 87 -15.65 10.88 -1.99
N SER A 88 -16.97 10.90 -2.16
CA SER A 88 -17.64 11.16 -3.44
C SER A 88 -17.38 12.55 -4.04
N SER A 89 -16.87 13.50 -3.25
CA SER A 89 -16.43 14.81 -3.74
C SER A 89 -15.09 14.71 -4.48
N LEU A 90 -14.23 13.74 -4.15
CA LEU A 90 -13.02 13.45 -4.94
C LEU A 90 -13.40 12.96 -6.35
N SER A 91 -14.46 12.15 -6.46
CA SER A 91 -15.02 11.76 -7.76
C SER A 91 -15.78 12.88 -8.48
N GLN A 92 -15.96 14.03 -7.83
CA GLN A 92 -16.66 15.21 -8.36
C GLN A 92 -15.67 16.27 -8.87
N TYR A 93 -14.41 16.19 -8.47
CA TYR A 93 -13.33 16.88 -9.16
C TYR A 93 -13.07 16.15 -10.48
N PRO A 94 -13.18 16.84 -11.63
CA PRO A 94 -12.85 16.25 -12.91
C PRO A 94 -11.33 16.14 -12.99
N PHE A 95 -10.75 15.13 -12.35
CA PHE A 95 -9.41 14.70 -12.70
C PHE A 95 -9.52 14.07 -14.09
N PRO A 96 -8.90 14.66 -15.14
CA PRO A 96 -8.97 14.09 -16.49
C PRO A 96 -8.25 12.73 -16.61
N SER A 97 -7.63 12.25 -15.54
CA SER A 97 -7.38 10.83 -15.31
C SER A 97 -8.64 10.14 -14.78
N SER A 98 -9.52 9.73 -15.69
CA SER A 98 -10.60 8.73 -15.49
C SER A 98 -10.13 7.35 -14.97
N ASP A 99 -8.90 7.28 -14.48
CA ASP A 99 -8.03 6.11 -14.49
C ASP A 99 -7.36 5.89 -13.14
N LEU A 100 -7.51 6.85 -12.20
CA LEU A 100 -6.97 6.78 -10.83
C LEU A 100 -8.12 6.61 -9.82
N THR A 101 -8.44 5.35 -9.47
CA THR A 101 -9.45 5.06 -8.45
C THR A 101 -8.82 5.09 -7.07
N LEU A 102 -9.38 5.93 -6.19
CA LEU A 102 -8.99 6.05 -4.80
C LEU A 102 -9.97 5.27 -3.91
N LEU A 103 -9.60 4.07 -3.44
CA LEU A 103 -10.49 3.23 -2.63
C LEU A 103 -10.44 3.64 -1.14
N PRO A 104 -11.59 3.98 -0.51
CA PRO A 104 -11.61 4.32 0.91
C PRO A 104 -11.37 3.07 1.79
N SER A 105 -10.55 3.23 2.83
CA SER A 105 -10.51 2.27 3.93
C SER A 105 -11.75 2.45 4.82
N SER A 106 -12.36 1.35 5.26
CA SER A 106 -13.62 1.37 6.00
C SER A 106 -13.51 2.15 7.33
N GLY A 107 -14.22 3.29 7.43
CA GLY A 107 -14.70 3.86 8.69
C GLY A 107 -13.92 5.00 9.34
N ARG A 108 -12.73 5.36 8.84
CA ARG A 108 -12.02 6.61 9.20
C ARG A 108 -11.39 7.16 7.94
N ALA A 109 -11.23 8.47 7.84
CA ALA A 109 -10.79 9.18 6.64
C ALA A 109 -9.30 8.97 6.27
N GLN A 110 -8.86 7.71 6.23
CA GLN A 110 -7.58 7.29 5.71
C GLN A 110 -7.77 6.85 4.25
N VAL A 111 -7.52 7.79 3.34
CA VAL A 111 -7.36 7.65 1.88
C VAL A 111 -5.83 7.68 1.70
N LEU A 112 -5.07 6.69 1.18
CA LEU A 112 -5.31 5.56 0.28
C LEU A 112 -4.45 4.31 0.56
N PRO A 113 -5.05 3.11 0.64
CA PRO A 113 -4.29 1.85 0.60
C PRO A 113 -4.10 1.29 -0.82
N GLU A 114 -4.66 1.91 -1.87
CA GLU A 114 -4.60 1.44 -3.27
C GLU A 114 -4.51 2.59 -4.28
N VAL A 115 -3.75 2.37 -5.35
CA VAL A 115 -3.76 3.13 -6.60
C VAL A 115 -4.09 2.20 -7.76
N GLU A 116 -5.17 2.51 -8.48
CA GLU A 116 -5.49 1.90 -9.78
C GLU A 116 -5.02 2.86 -10.89
N LEU A 117 -4.53 2.32 -12.02
CA LEU A 117 -4.11 3.09 -13.19
C LEU A 117 -4.61 2.42 -14.47
N ASP A 118 -5.04 3.23 -15.44
CA ASP A 118 -5.32 2.76 -16.79
C ASP A 118 -4.04 2.33 -17.52
N LYS A 119 -4.20 1.37 -18.43
CA LYS A 119 -3.11 0.80 -19.24
C LYS A 119 -2.35 1.82 -20.07
N LYS A 120 -2.89 3.02 -20.32
CA LYS A 120 -2.17 4.11 -20.99
C LYS A 120 -0.91 4.52 -20.24
N TYR A 121 -0.83 4.29 -18.93
CA TYR A 121 0.35 4.56 -18.09
C TYR A 121 1.37 3.41 -18.09
N ALA A 122 1.14 2.34 -18.85
CA ALA A 122 2.08 1.23 -18.91
C ALA A 122 3.47 1.70 -19.35
N ASN A 123 4.51 1.17 -18.69
CA ASN A 123 5.91 1.55 -18.86
C ASN A 123 6.23 3.02 -18.56
N GLN A 124 5.30 3.81 -18.00
CA GLN A 124 5.50 5.25 -17.78
C GLN A 124 5.64 5.65 -16.31
N THR A 125 5.42 4.70 -15.39
CA THR A 125 5.42 4.97 -13.97
C THR A 125 6.80 4.78 -13.32
N CYS A 126 6.96 5.36 -12.13
CA CYS A 126 7.98 5.00 -11.16
C CYS A 126 7.47 5.29 -9.74
N GLY A 127 8.32 5.02 -8.74
CA GLY A 127 7.95 5.03 -7.33
C GLY A 127 7.95 3.62 -6.74
N LEU A 128 7.43 3.50 -5.52
CA LEU A 128 7.28 2.22 -4.82
C LEU A 128 6.35 1.24 -5.55
N CYS A 129 5.44 1.74 -6.39
CA CYS A 129 4.53 0.94 -7.19
C CYS A 129 5.15 0.33 -8.46
N GLY A 130 6.43 0.62 -8.78
CA GLY A 130 7.09 0.07 -9.96
C GLY A 130 6.80 0.82 -11.25
N ASP A 131 7.19 0.21 -12.39
CA ASP A 131 7.14 0.84 -13.71
C ASP A 131 5.94 0.42 -14.59
N PHE A 132 5.09 -0.47 -14.07
CA PHE A 132 3.83 -0.89 -14.68
C PHE A 132 4.01 -1.44 -16.09
N ASN A 133 4.95 -2.35 -16.27
CA ASN A 133 5.30 -2.87 -17.59
C ASN A 133 4.69 -4.25 -17.90
N GLY A 134 4.01 -4.85 -16.93
CA GLY A 134 3.35 -6.15 -17.05
C GLY A 134 4.30 -7.35 -16.99
N ILE A 135 5.59 -7.15 -16.67
CA ILE A 135 6.56 -8.23 -16.48
C ILE A 135 6.48 -8.69 -15.03
N PRO A 136 5.97 -9.90 -14.76
CA PRO A 136 5.81 -10.35 -13.39
C PRO A 136 7.17 -10.64 -12.75
N VAL A 137 7.34 -10.17 -11.52
CA VAL A 137 8.34 -10.60 -10.52
C VAL A 137 9.79 -10.22 -10.84
N SER A 138 10.39 -9.46 -9.92
CA SER A 138 11.82 -9.12 -9.81
C SER A 138 12.40 -8.07 -10.76
N ASN A 139 11.66 -7.57 -11.75
CA ASN A 139 12.22 -6.61 -12.70
C ASN A 139 12.45 -5.24 -12.05
N GLU A 140 11.54 -4.81 -11.18
CA GLU A 140 11.63 -3.56 -10.42
C GLU A 140 12.86 -3.52 -9.50
N PHE A 141 13.31 -4.70 -9.08
CA PHE A 141 14.49 -4.89 -8.25
C PHE A 141 15.76 -5.12 -9.07
N ILE A 142 15.77 -4.89 -10.39
CA ILE A 142 16.96 -5.02 -11.24
C ILE A 142 17.33 -3.67 -11.84
N SER A 143 18.48 -3.13 -11.42
CA SER A 143 19.06 -1.89 -11.95
C SER A 143 20.55 -2.07 -12.17
N GLY A 144 20.93 -2.85 -13.18
CA GLY A 144 22.31 -3.30 -13.41
C GLY A 144 22.74 -4.43 -12.47
N SER A 145 22.29 -4.39 -11.21
CA SER A 145 22.36 -5.47 -10.23
C SER A 145 21.01 -5.67 -9.53
N LYS A 146 20.85 -6.83 -8.87
CA LYS A 146 19.69 -7.11 -8.01
C LYS A 146 19.73 -6.23 -6.76
N LEU A 147 18.65 -5.50 -6.52
CA LEU A 147 18.42 -4.64 -5.37
C LEU A 147 17.65 -5.40 -4.29
N THR A 148 17.89 -5.07 -3.04
CA THR A 148 16.99 -5.46 -1.94
C THR A 148 15.75 -4.55 -1.91
N PRO A 149 14.64 -4.97 -1.30
CA PRO A 149 13.48 -4.10 -1.08
C PRO A 149 13.83 -2.76 -0.40
N ILE A 150 14.75 -2.79 0.56
CA ILE A 150 15.26 -1.59 1.23
C ILE A 150 15.99 -0.67 0.24
N GLN A 151 16.91 -1.21 -0.56
CA GLN A 151 17.63 -0.41 -1.56
C GLN A 151 16.69 0.14 -2.64
N PHE A 152 15.69 -0.62 -3.06
CA PHE A 152 14.67 -0.17 -4.00
C PHE A 152 13.84 0.97 -3.41
N GLY A 153 13.34 0.82 -2.18
CA GLY A 153 12.54 1.85 -1.51
C GLY A 153 13.31 3.13 -1.23
N ASN A 154 14.58 3.04 -0.81
CA ASN A 154 15.41 4.23 -0.56
C ASN A 154 15.65 5.06 -1.83
N ARG A 155 15.62 4.44 -3.02
CA ARG A 155 15.70 5.17 -4.30
C ARG A 155 14.46 6.02 -4.59
N GLN A 156 13.34 5.74 -3.93
CA GLN A 156 12.08 6.48 -4.11
C GLN A 156 11.91 7.62 -3.09
N LYS A 157 12.93 7.88 -2.27
CA LYS A 157 12.91 8.89 -1.23
C LYS A 157 12.85 10.28 -1.84
N MET A 158 11.99 11.12 -1.27
CA MET A 158 11.78 12.49 -1.72
C MET A 158 11.84 13.43 -0.51
N ASP A 159 13.06 13.71 -0.06
CA ASP A 159 13.28 14.60 1.07
C ASP A 159 12.97 16.05 0.67
N GLY A 160 12.28 16.76 1.58
CA GLY A 160 12.16 18.21 1.46
C GLY A 160 13.52 18.91 1.58
N PRO A 161 13.66 20.16 1.11
CA PRO A 161 14.94 20.89 1.10
C PRO A 161 15.59 21.05 2.48
N THR A 162 14.82 20.88 3.55
CA THR A 162 15.25 21.03 4.95
C THR A 162 15.06 19.73 5.75
N GLU A 163 14.55 18.68 5.12
CA GLU A 163 14.28 17.42 5.78
C GLU A 163 15.51 16.52 5.66
N GLN A 164 16.03 16.09 6.81
CA GLN A 164 17.04 15.06 6.88
C GLN A 164 16.40 13.87 7.58
N CYS A 165 16.09 12.85 6.78
CA CYS A 165 15.46 11.64 7.26
C CYS A 165 16.43 10.47 7.07
N ASP A 166 16.48 9.54 8.03
CA ASP A 166 17.39 8.40 7.95
C ASP A 166 16.76 7.25 7.16
N ASP A 167 17.60 6.49 6.45
CA ASP A 167 17.16 5.28 5.75
C ASP A 167 16.83 4.16 6.75
N PRO A 168 15.82 3.32 6.48
CA PRO A 168 15.50 2.18 7.32
C PRO A 168 16.68 1.21 7.40
N ILE A 169 16.94 0.73 8.62
CA ILE A 169 17.98 -0.25 8.89
C ILE A 169 17.47 -1.63 8.46
N PRO A 170 18.19 -2.37 7.60
CA PRO A 170 17.82 -3.74 7.25
C PRO A 170 17.80 -4.63 8.50
N PRO A 171 16.86 -5.58 8.61
CA PRO A 171 16.88 -6.54 9.71
C PRO A 171 18.21 -7.33 9.71
N THR A 172 18.86 -7.38 10.88
CA THR A 172 20.21 -7.95 11.05
C THR A 172 20.22 -9.47 11.10
N SER A 173 19.07 -10.10 11.28
CA SER A 173 18.86 -11.55 11.22
C SER A 173 17.44 -11.88 10.76
N PRO A 174 17.23 -13.05 10.13
CA PRO A 174 15.86 -13.55 9.93
C PRO A 174 15.20 -13.70 11.29
N MET A 175 14.07 -13.02 11.49
CA MET A 175 13.28 -13.14 12.71
C MET A 175 12.76 -14.58 12.82
N ASN A 176 12.94 -15.19 14.00
CA ASN A 176 12.30 -16.47 14.32
C ASN A 176 10.82 -16.24 14.59
N CYS A 177 10.02 -16.31 13.53
CA CYS A 177 8.57 -16.26 13.58
C CYS A 177 7.96 -17.47 14.31
N SER A 178 6.92 -17.24 15.12
CA SER A 178 6.19 -18.34 15.77
C SER A 178 5.52 -19.24 14.73
N ARG A 179 5.62 -20.56 14.92
CA ARG A 179 4.87 -21.55 14.11
C ARG A 179 3.36 -21.38 14.24
N GLU A 180 2.91 -20.81 15.35
CA GLU A 180 1.50 -20.51 15.58
C GLU A 180 0.97 -19.46 14.60
N PHE A 181 1.76 -18.41 14.32
CA PHE A 181 1.40 -17.37 13.35
C PHE A 181 1.24 -17.94 11.94
N ALA A 182 2.16 -18.82 11.52
CA ALA A 182 2.04 -19.53 10.26
C ALA A 182 0.72 -20.32 10.18
N SER A 183 0.39 -21.07 11.24
CA SER A 183 -0.85 -21.84 11.29
C SER A 183 -2.10 -20.95 11.19
N ILE A 184 -2.12 -19.78 11.83
CA ILE A 184 -3.25 -18.85 11.78
C ILE A 184 -3.40 -18.28 10.37
N CYS A 185 -2.32 -17.74 9.80
CA CYS A 185 -2.32 -17.16 8.46
C CYS A 185 -2.78 -18.17 7.40
N GLU A 186 -2.23 -19.39 7.42
CA GLU A 186 -2.63 -20.47 6.51
C GLU A 186 -4.09 -20.85 6.68
N THR A 187 -4.55 -21.05 7.92
CA THR A 187 -5.92 -21.50 8.20
C THR A 187 -6.95 -20.48 7.72
N VAL A 188 -6.72 -19.18 7.98
CA VAL A 188 -7.67 -18.12 7.60
C VAL A 188 -7.68 -17.94 6.08
N LEU A 189 -6.51 -17.75 5.45
CA LEU A 189 -6.40 -17.44 4.02
C LEU A 189 -6.77 -18.61 3.11
N THR A 190 -6.68 -19.85 3.59
CA THR A 190 -7.13 -21.05 2.85
C THR A 190 -8.54 -21.51 3.22
N SER A 191 -9.22 -20.79 4.10
CA SER A 191 -10.56 -21.15 4.55
C SER A 191 -11.60 -21.12 3.42
N LYS A 192 -12.79 -21.64 3.71
CA LYS A 192 -13.95 -21.57 2.81
C LYS A 192 -14.32 -20.15 2.39
N ALA A 193 -13.96 -19.15 3.19
CA ALA A 193 -14.25 -17.77 2.87
C ALA A 193 -13.48 -17.26 1.65
N PHE A 194 -12.32 -17.85 1.35
CA PHE A 194 -11.44 -17.41 0.26
C PHE A 194 -11.30 -18.43 -0.87
N THR A 195 -12.15 -19.46 -0.92
CA THR A 195 -12.04 -20.50 -1.96
C THR A 195 -12.13 -19.95 -3.39
N SER A 196 -12.98 -18.94 -3.63
CA SER A 196 -13.07 -18.26 -4.93
C SER A 196 -11.83 -17.39 -5.25
N CYS A 197 -11.10 -16.97 -4.21
CA CYS A 197 -9.96 -16.06 -4.28
C CYS A 197 -8.66 -16.78 -4.63
N ASN A 198 -8.45 -17.98 -4.07
CA ASN A 198 -7.20 -18.75 -4.22
C ASN A 198 -6.91 -19.15 -5.68
N MET A 199 -7.91 -19.08 -6.58
CA MET A 199 -7.75 -19.31 -8.02
C MET A 199 -7.36 -18.04 -8.80
N LEU A 200 -7.57 -16.86 -8.22
CA LEU A 200 -7.43 -15.55 -8.89
C LEU A 200 -6.21 -14.78 -8.37
N VAL A 201 -5.88 -14.95 -7.09
CA VAL A 201 -4.79 -14.26 -6.41
C VAL A 201 -3.92 -15.30 -5.71
N ASN A 202 -2.60 -15.22 -5.91
CA ASN A 202 -1.65 -16.12 -5.31
C ASN A 202 -1.68 -16.01 -3.77
N VAL A 203 -2.34 -16.96 -3.12
CA VAL A 203 -2.53 -16.96 -1.66
C VAL A 203 -1.20 -17.07 -0.90
N GLN A 204 -0.19 -17.70 -1.49
CA GLN A 204 1.08 -17.96 -0.83
C GLN A 204 1.80 -16.65 -0.47
N ASP A 205 1.77 -15.65 -1.36
CA ASP A 205 2.41 -14.35 -1.12
C ASP A 205 1.78 -13.63 0.09
N TYR A 206 0.46 -13.78 0.28
CA TYR A 206 -0.26 -13.17 1.40
C TYR A 206 -0.12 -13.95 2.70
N ILE A 207 0.05 -15.28 2.63
CA ILE A 207 0.40 -16.09 3.81
C ILE A 207 1.78 -15.68 4.33
N GLU A 208 2.77 -15.57 3.44
CA GLU A 208 4.12 -15.14 3.81
C GLU A 208 4.13 -13.71 4.36
N THR A 209 3.36 -12.81 3.75
CA THR A 209 3.16 -11.44 4.25
C THR A 209 2.51 -11.42 5.63
N CYS A 210 1.44 -12.20 5.84
CA CYS A 210 0.76 -12.28 7.13
C CYS A 210 1.69 -12.77 8.25
N ILE A 211 2.55 -13.74 7.94
CA ILE A 211 3.56 -14.23 8.89
C ILE A 211 4.55 -13.09 9.21
N GLN A 212 5.05 -12.39 8.20
CA GLN A 212 5.97 -11.26 8.40
C GLN A 212 5.34 -10.14 9.23
N ASP A 213 4.09 -9.75 8.94
CA ASP A 213 3.33 -8.75 9.70
C ASP A 213 3.28 -9.13 11.18
N LEU A 214 2.85 -10.36 11.49
CA LEU A 214 2.73 -10.85 12.86
C LEU A 214 4.06 -10.91 13.61
N CYS A 215 5.16 -11.15 12.91
CA CYS A 215 6.49 -11.21 13.54
C CYS A 215 7.09 -9.86 13.87
N HIS A 216 6.76 -8.83 13.08
CA HIS A 216 7.20 -7.46 13.32
C HIS A 216 6.20 -6.67 14.18
N CYS A 217 5.03 -7.25 14.48
CA CYS A 217 4.00 -6.64 15.28
C CYS A 217 4.25 -6.84 16.78
N ASP A 218 3.89 -5.85 17.59
CA ASP A 218 3.75 -6.06 19.02
C ASP A 218 2.67 -7.11 19.28
N SER A 219 2.93 -8.06 20.17
CA SER A 219 1.96 -9.10 20.57
C SER A 219 0.60 -8.54 21.01
N SER A 220 0.57 -7.33 21.57
CA SER A 220 -0.67 -6.63 21.96
C SER A 220 -1.49 -6.12 20.77
N MET A 221 -0.87 -6.04 19.58
CA MET A 221 -1.46 -5.56 18.33
C MET A 221 -1.56 -6.67 17.27
N ALA A 222 -1.31 -7.93 17.64
CA ALA A 222 -1.26 -9.07 16.72
C ALA A 222 -2.52 -9.17 15.85
N ASP A 223 -3.71 -9.01 16.46
CA ASP A 223 -4.99 -8.98 15.75
C ASP A 223 -4.99 -7.87 14.69
N PHE A 224 -4.69 -6.63 15.07
CA PHE A 224 -4.67 -5.50 14.14
C PHE A 224 -3.74 -5.75 12.94
N CYS A 225 -2.53 -6.29 13.18
CA CYS A 225 -1.56 -6.56 12.13
C CYS A 225 -2.05 -7.66 11.15
N MET A 226 -2.53 -8.81 11.64
CA MET A 226 -3.01 -9.87 10.75
C MET A 226 -4.28 -9.48 9.99
N CYS A 227 -5.19 -8.75 10.63
CA CYS A 227 -6.46 -8.32 10.02
C CYS A 227 -6.24 -7.43 8.80
N ASN A 228 -5.17 -6.63 8.79
CA ASN A 228 -4.83 -5.77 7.65
C ASN A 228 -4.46 -6.59 6.42
N THR A 229 -3.66 -7.65 6.56
CA THR A 229 -3.31 -8.53 5.44
C THR A 229 -4.51 -9.37 4.97
N PHE A 230 -5.37 -9.85 5.87
CA PHE A 230 -6.61 -10.54 5.47
C PHE A 230 -7.58 -9.62 4.73
N ALA A 231 -7.73 -8.38 5.20
CA ALA A 231 -8.54 -7.38 4.53
C ALA A 231 -7.99 -7.05 3.13
N GLU A 232 -6.67 -6.91 3.00
CA GLU A 232 -6.03 -6.69 1.70
C GLU A 232 -6.25 -7.87 0.75
N TYR A 233 -6.06 -9.11 1.20
CA TYR A 233 -6.30 -10.30 0.38
C TYR A 233 -7.75 -10.39 -0.10
N SER A 234 -8.71 -10.14 0.81
CA SER A 234 -10.13 -10.06 0.48
C SER A 234 -10.42 -9.00 -0.58
N ARG A 235 -9.75 -7.84 -0.50
CA ARG A 235 -9.95 -6.72 -1.42
C ARG A 235 -9.37 -7.02 -2.79
N GLN A 236 -8.16 -7.57 -2.86
CA GLN A 236 -7.51 -8.00 -4.10
C GLN A 236 -8.30 -9.12 -4.79
N CYS A 237 -8.88 -10.04 -4.02
CA CYS A 237 -9.79 -11.05 -4.53
C CYS A 237 -11.03 -10.45 -5.18
N ALA A 238 -11.73 -9.55 -4.48
CA ALA A 238 -12.92 -8.88 -5.01
C ALA A 238 -12.59 -8.08 -6.28
N HIS A 239 -11.46 -7.38 -6.29
CA HIS A 239 -10.97 -6.65 -7.46
C HIS A 239 -10.69 -7.58 -8.66
N ALA A 240 -10.14 -8.78 -8.42
CA ALA A 240 -9.93 -9.79 -9.47
C ALA A 240 -11.23 -10.47 -9.96
N GLY A 241 -12.40 -10.08 -9.45
CA GLY A 241 -13.70 -10.66 -9.79
C GLY A 241 -14.10 -11.86 -8.92
N GLY A 242 -13.33 -12.15 -7.87
CA GLY A 242 -13.67 -13.15 -6.87
C GLY A 242 -14.78 -12.68 -5.94
N GLN A 243 -15.32 -13.61 -5.15
CA GLN A 243 -16.38 -13.35 -4.18
C GLN A 243 -15.94 -13.89 -2.83
N PRO A 244 -15.15 -13.12 -2.05
CA PRO A 244 -14.81 -13.53 -0.69
C PRO A 244 -16.09 -13.56 0.15
N LEU A 245 -16.24 -14.61 0.95
CA LEU A 245 -17.32 -14.68 1.94
C LEU A 245 -16.91 -13.93 3.21
N ASN A 246 -17.85 -13.81 4.17
CA ASN A 246 -17.51 -13.22 5.45
C ASN A 246 -16.49 -14.09 6.20
N TRP A 247 -15.28 -13.56 6.36
CA TRP A 247 -14.17 -14.16 7.10
C TRP A 247 -14.02 -13.58 8.51
N ARG A 248 -14.69 -12.47 8.83
CA ARG A 248 -14.66 -11.81 10.14
C ARG A 248 -15.62 -12.49 11.11
N THR A 249 -15.18 -12.73 12.33
CA THR A 249 -15.97 -13.36 13.40
C THR A 249 -15.76 -12.61 14.73
N SER A 250 -16.47 -12.99 15.80
CA SER A 250 -16.27 -12.37 17.12
C SER A 250 -14.88 -12.58 17.70
N ASP A 251 -14.19 -13.63 17.24
CA ASP A 251 -12.87 -14.05 17.73
C ASP A 251 -11.76 -13.76 16.69
N LEU A 252 -12.13 -13.15 15.54
CA LEU A 252 -11.22 -12.84 14.44
C LEU A 252 -11.69 -11.57 13.69
N CYS A 253 -11.01 -10.45 13.92
CA CYS A 253 -11.07 -9.23 13.10
C CYS A 253 -12.47 -8.62 12.84
#